data_AF-A0A263BQX8-F1
#
_entry.id   AF-A0A263BQX8-F1
#
_cell.length_a   1.000
_cell.length_b   1.000
_cell.length_c   1.000
_cell.angle_alpha   90.00
_cell.angle_beta   90.00
_cell.angle_gamma   90.00
#
_symmetry.space_group_name_H-M   'P 1'
#
loop_
_entity.id
_entity.type
_entity.pdbx_description
1 polymer ?
#
loop_
_entity_poly.entity_id
_entity_poly.type
_entity_poly.pdbx_seq_one_letter_code
_entity_poly.pdbx_strand_id
1 'polypeptide(L)' 'MMAKLDITADVYGKFDEDCIHLFCDDQPIGHMKMDGKMQTCEMSKGFMYENHRFYKEEEPVQNVDHYVENCDEGWC' A
#
# COMPACT_ATOMS: atom_id res chain seq x y z
N MET A 1 18.24 8.90 -1.38
CA MET A 1 17.88 7.53 -1.80
C MET A 1 16.48 7.31 -1.27
N MET A 2 15.47 7.18 -2.12
CA MET A 2 14.12 6.83 -1.64
C MET A 2 14.18 5.38 -1.18
N ALA A 3 13.85 5.16 0.09
CA ALA A 3 13.78 3.81 0.64
C ALA A 3 12.48 3.16 0.14
N LYS A 4 12.56 1.87 -0.20
CA LYS A 4 11.40 1.09 -0.61
C LYS A 4 11.22 -0.05 0.39
N LEU A 5 10.06 -0.13 0.99
CA LEU A 5 9.69 -1.19 1.92
C LEU A 5 9.06 -2.33 1.13
N ASP A 6 9.61 -3.54 1.24
CA ASP A 6 8.99 -4.74 0.68
C ASP A 6 7.79 -5.13 1.55
N ILE A 7 6.59 -5.05 0.98
CA ILE A 7 5.31 -5.37 1.63
C ILE A 7 4.69 -6.64 1.06
N THR A 8 5.43 -7.41 0.24
CA THR A 8 4.88 -8.54 -0.52
C THR A 8 4.16 -9.56 0.35
N ALA A 9 4.63 -9.78 1.58
CA ALA A 9 4.04 -10.73 2.51
C ALA A 9 2.69 -10.27 3.08
N ASP A 10 2.45 -8.96 3.13
CA ASP A 10 1.26 -8.34 3.70
C ASP A 10 0.19 -8.02 2.64
N VAL A 11 0.54 -8.18 1.35
CA VAL A 11 -0.38 -7.98 0.24
C VAL A 11 -1.32 -9.17 0.07
N TYR A 12 -2.62 -8.89 0.05
CA TYR A 12 -3.65 -9.86 -0.30
C TYR A 12 -4.54 -9.36 -1.44
N GLY A 13 -5.01 -10.30 -2.26
CA GLY A 13 -5.88 -10.01 -3.41
C GLY A 13 -7.32 -10.43 -3.15
N LYS A 14 -8.29 -9.58 -3.51
CA LYS A 14 -9.70 -9.94 -3.63
C LYS A 14 -10.09 -9.96 -5.11
N PHE A 15 -10.62 -11.10 -5.57
CA PHE A 15 -11.07 -11.26 -6.94
C PHE A 15 -12.54 -10.84 -7.07
N ASP A 16 -12.85 -10.01 -8.06
CA ASP A 16 -14.19 -9.54 -8.39
C ASP A 16 -14.37 -9.47 -9.91
N GLU A 17 -15.36 -10.22 -10.42
CA GLU A 17 -15.79 -10.38 -11.82
C GLU A 17 -14.67 -10.71 -12.84
N ASP A 18 -13.66 -9.86 -13.02
CA ASP A 18 -12.46 -10.07 -13.87
C ASP A 18 -11.22 -9.26 -13.37
N CYS A 19 -11.29 -8.76 -12.14
CA CYS A 19 -10.31 -7.86 -11.53
C CYS A 19 -9.83 -8.40 -10.17
N ILE A 20 -8.53 -8.35 -9.94
CA ILE A 20 -7.93 -8.62 -8.63
C ILE A 20 -7.64 -7.27 -7.97
N HIS A 21 -8.40 -6.93 -6.94
CA HIS A 21 -8.11 -5.78 -6.10
C HIS A 21 -7.04 -6.15 -5.06
N LEU A 22 -5.96 -5.38 -4.98
CA LEU A 22 -4.83 -5.61 -4.10
C LEU A 22 -4.97 -4.73 -2.85
N PHE A 23 -4.72 -5.31 -1.69
CA PHE A 23 -4.80 -4.65 -0.40
C PHE A 23 -3.57 -4.98 0.46
N CYS A 24 -3.23 -4.08 1.39
CA CYS A 24 -2.24 -4.27 2.46
C CYS A 24 -2.84 -3.69 3.75
N ASP A 25 -2.97 -4.48 4.82
CA ASP A 25 -3.55 -4.06 6.12
C ASP A 25 -4.91 -3.32 6.03
N ASP A 26 -5.74 -3.62 5.02
CA ASP A 26 -7.02 -2.98 4.66
C ASP A 26 -6.96 -1.71 3.79
N GLN A 27 -5.76 -1.23 3.45
CA GLN A 27 -5.59 -0.18 2.46
C GLN A 27 -5.60 -0.75 1.03
N PRO A 28 -6.42 -0.24 0.11
CA PRO A 28 -6.30 -0.60 -1.31
C PRO A 28 -5.00 -0.03 -1.87
N ILE A 29 -4.17 -0.90 -2.44
CA ILE A 29 -2.84 -0.54 -2.97
C ILE A 29 -2.76 -0.60 -4.50
N GLY A 30 -3.78 -1.16 -5.15
CA GLY A 30 -3.84 -1.27 -6.60
C GLY A 30 -4.82 -2.33 -7.07
N HIS A 31 -4.77 -2.65 -8.36
CA HIS A 31 -5.52 -3.75 -8.93
C HIS A 31 -4.81 -4.35 -10.15
N MET A 32 -5.10 -5.62 -10.40
CA MET A 32 -4.67 -6.33 -11.60
C MET A 32 -5.90 -6.72 -12.41
N LYS A 33 -5.91 -6.38 -13.70
CA LYS A 33 -6.94 -6.81 -14.65
C LYS A 33 -6.36 -7.84 -15.60
N MET A 34 -7.14 -8.89 -15.86
CA MET A 34 -6.82 -9.85 -16.92
C MET A 34 -7.63 -9.50 -18.17
N ASP A 35 -7.02 -8.77 -19.11
CA ASP A 35 -7.64 -8.49 -20.40
C ASP A 35 -7.14 -9.52 -21.43
N GLY A 36 -7.80 -10.68 -21.43
CA GLY A 36 -7.49 -11.80 -22.33
C GLY A 36 -6.07 -12.36 -22.15
N LYS A 37 -5.10 -11.86 -22.93
CA LYS A 37 -3.69 -12.28 -22.89
C LYS A 37 -2.77 -11.28 -22.18
N MET A 38 -3.27 -10.09 -21.86
CA MET A 38 -2.48 -9.03 -21.26
C MET A 38 -2.91 -8.82 -19.81
N GLN A 39 -1.96 -8.97 -18.89
CA GLN A 39 -2.15 -8.64 -17.49
C GLN A 39 -1.74 -7.17 -17.30
N THR A 40 -2.71 -6.33 -16.96
CA THR A 40 -2.44 -4.93 -16.62
C THR A 40 -2.45 -4.80 -15.10
N CYS A 41 -1.36 -4.31 -14.52
CA CYS A 41 -1.24 -4.05 -13.10
C CYS A 41 -1.17 -2.53 -12.90
N GLU A 42 -2.13 -1.97 -12.19
CA GLU A 42 -2.17 -0.55 -11.83
C GLU A 42 -1.99 -0.43 -10.31
N MET A 43 -0.94 0.27 -9.89
CA MET A 43 -0.63 0.50 -8.48
C MET A 43 -1.05 1.92 -8.09
N SER A 44 -1.52 2.08 -6.85
CA SER A 44 -1.77 3.38 -6.26
C SER A 44 -0.47 4.16 -6.05
N LYS A 45 -0.57 5.49 -5.98
CA LYS A 45 0.60 6.36 -5.74
C LYS A 45 1.32 5.92 -4.44
N GLY A 46 2.65 5.86 -4.49
CA GLY A 46 3.48 5.40 -3.37
C GLY A 46 3.58 3.88 -3.26
N PHE A 47 3.02 3.13 -4.21
CA PHE A 47 3.16 1.68 -4.31
C PHE A 47 3.69 1.28 -5.67
N MET A 48 4.47 0.21 -5.69
CA MET A 48 5.11 -0.30 -6.90
C MET A 48 5.04 -1.82 -6.94
N TYR A 49 4.96 -2.35 -8.15
CA TYR A 49 5.10 -3.77 -8.42
C TYR A 49 6.29 -3.99 -9.37
N GLU A 50 7.34 -4.63 -8.86
CA GLU A 50 8.59 -4.85 -9.59
C GLU A 50 9.16 -6.23 -9.23
N ASN A 51 9.68 -6.98 -10.20
CA ASN A 51 10.29 -8.29 -9.98
C ASN A 51 9.41 -9.25 -9.16
N HIS A 52 8.10 -9.27 -9.44
CA HIS A 52 7.10 -10.08 -8.74
C HIS A 52 6.98 -9.78 -7.24
N ARG A 53 7.30 -8.55 -6.82
CA ARG A 53 7.22 -8.09 -5.45
C ARG A 53 6.49 -6.76 -5.36
N PHE A 54 5.82 -6.55 -4.25
CA PHE A 54 5.14 -5.30 -3.93
C PHE A 54 5.98 -4.47 -3.00
N TYR A 55 6.15 -3.20 -3.34
CA TYR A 55 6.89 -2.24 -2.54
C TYR A 55 6.02 -1.03 -2.22
N LYS A 56 6.23 -0.48 -1.05
CA LYS A 56 5.78 0.86 -0.67
C LYS A 56 6.96 1.81 -0.78
N GLU A 57 6.82 2.88 -1.54
CA GLU A 57 7.75 4.00 -1.51
C GLU A 57 7.61 4.63 -0.12
N GLU A 58 8.68 4.59 0.67
CA GLU A 58 8.75 5.42 1.85
C GLU A 58 8.95 6.85 1.34
N GLU A 59 7.88 7.67 1.38
CA GLU A 59 8.10 9.11 1.42
C GLU A 59 9.08 9.36 2.56
N PRO A 60 10.10 10.23 2.39
CA PRO A 60 10.95 10.61 3.50
C PRO A 60 10.01 11.05 4.59
N VAL A 61 10.02 10.30 5.69
CA VAL A 61 9.19 10.53 6.86
C VAL A 61 9.45 11.99 7.27
N GLN A 62 8.63 12.92 6.79
CA GLN A 62 8.34 14.08 7.59
C GLN A 62 7.59 13.46 8.74
N ASN A 63 8.33 13.23 9.82
CA ASN A 63 7.78 12.77 11.08
C ASN A 63 6.55 13.61 11.33
N VAL A 64 5.37 13.04 11.06
CA VAL A 64 4.20 13.45 11.80
C VAL A 64 4.40 12.72 13.11
N ASP A 65 5.31 13.27 13.92
CA ASP A 65 5.25 13.23 15.36
C ASP A 65 3.81 13.65 15.70
N HIS A 66 2.87 12.72 15.64
CA HIS A 66 1.72 12.74 16.52
C HIS A 66 2.22 12.30 17.90
N TYR A 67 3.19 13.05 18.44
CA TYR A 67 3.20 13.34 19.86
C TYR A 67 1.90 14.08 20.12
N VAL A 68 0.87 13.33 20.51
CA VAL A 68 -0.11 13.90 21.43
C VAL A 68 0.43 13.65 22.83
N GLU A 69 1.58 14.24 23.13
CA GLU A 69 1.87 14.66 24.51
C GLU A 69 1.00 15.90 24.73
N ASN A 70 -0.21 15.67 25.21
CA ASN A 70 -0.86 16.56 26.16
C ASN A 70 -1.90 15.75 26.92
N CYS A 71 -1.38 14.83 27.73
CA CYS A 71 -2.09 14.32 28.89
C CYS A 71 -1.86 15.35 30.01
N ASP A 72 -2.56 16.48 29.93
CA ASP A 72 -2.74 17.54 30.95
C ASP A 72 -3.64 18.58 30.23
N GLU A 73 -4.97 18.67 30.39
CA GLU A 73 -5.80 18.57 31.58
C GLU A 73 -7.23 18.11 31.18
N GLY A 74 -7.74 17.06 31.84
CA GLY A 74 -9.18 16.86 32.05
C GLY A 74 -9.94 16.04 31.01
N TRP A 75 -10.11 14.75 31.34
CA TRP A 75 -11.00 13.75 30.73
C TRP A 75 -10.41 12.99 29.54
N CYS A 76 -9.48 12.11 29.93
CA CYS A 76 -8.94 10.89 29.32
C CYS A 76 -9.18 10.64 27.83
#